data_AF-A0A6H9V8L5-F1
#
_entry.id   AF-A0A6H9V8L5-F1
#
_cell.length_a   1.000
_cell.length_b   1.000
_cell.length_c   1.000
_cell.angle_alpha   90.00
_cell.angle_beta   90.00
_cell.angle_gamma   90.00
#
_symmetry.space_group_name_H-M   'P 1'
#
loop_
_entity.id
_entity.type
_entity.pdbx_description
1 polymer ?
#
loop_
_entity_poly.entity_id
_entity_poly.type
_entity_poly.pdbx_seq_one_letter_code
_entity_poly.pdbx_strand_id
1 'polypeptide(L)'
;MGEFWPVPDVLKYLAGRWSVERTVRDRSSGDGGRFEGVTVFRALDGGGLLHQESGTFLWQGVPRPAERTLRFLPGSSPGTADVRFADGRPFHGLDLTSGHHVAAHPCAADLYRGEFTVRDRDHWRTVWRVGGPAKDLVLTTDYARKG
;
A
#
# COMPACT_ATOMS: atom_id res chain seq x y z
N MET A 1 6.46 8.69 21.46
CA MET A 1 5.66 8.01 20.41
C MET A 1 5.00 9.13 19.64
N GLY A 2 5.49 9.45 18.44
CA GLY A 2 4.95 10.56 17.67
C GLY A 2 3.50 10.28 17.32
N GLU A 3 2.62 11.26 17.52
CA GLU A 3 1.22 11.19 17.12
C GLU A 3 1.16 10.95 15.60
N PHE A 4 0.25 10.08 15.15
CA PHE A 4 0.02 9.88 13.72
C PHE A 4 -0.56 11.14 13.10
N TRP A 5 -0.28 11.40 11.83
CA TRP A 5 -0.77 12.59 11.14
C TRP A 5 -2.18 12.38 10.57
N PRO A 6 -3.23 13.04 11.08
CA PRO A 6 -4.60 12.88 10.59
C PRO A 6 -4.75 13.30 9.12
N VAL A 7 -5.47 12.51 8.33
CA VAL A 7 -5.75 12.81 6.92
C VAL A 7 -7.25 13.07 6.73
N PRO A 8 -7.67 14.33 6.60
CA PRO A 8 -9.08 14.67 6.44
C PRO A 8 -9.64 14.30 5.06
N ASP A 9 -8.79 14.22 4.03
CA ASP A 9 -9.15 13.83 2.67
C ASP A 9 -8.10 12.88 2.11
N VAL A 10 -8.42 11.59 2.05
CA VAL A 10 -7.47 10.54 1.68
C VAL A 10 -7.13 10.57 0.20
N LEU A 11 -8.07 10.92 -0.67
CA LEU A 11 -7.82 10.97 -2.10
C LEU A 11 -6.95 12.18 -2.44
N LYS A 12 -7.24 13.35 -1.85
CA LYS A 12 -6.38 14.53 -2.00
C LYS A 12 -4.97 14.27 -1.45
N TYR A 13 -4.85 13.60 -0.31
CA TYR A 13 -3.56 13.24 0.25
C TYR A 13 -2.79 12.30 -0.68
N LEU A 14 -3.39 11.21 -1.15
CA LEU A 14 -2.65 10.22 -1.95
C LEU A 14 -2.30 10.70 -3.36
N ALA A 15 -3.08 11.63 -3.95
CA ALA A 15 -2.87 12.11 -5.31
C ALA A 15 -1.42 12.55 -5.58
N GLY A 16 -0.94 12.26 -6.80
CA GLY A 16 0.41 12.63 -7.25
C GLY A 16 1.40 11.45 -7.27
N ARG A 17 2.69 11.77 -7.22
CA ARG A 17 3.78 10.82 -7.41
C ARG A 17 4.51 10.56 -6.10
N TRP A 18 4.94 9.32 -5.89
CA TRP A 18 5.63 8.87 -4.68
C TRP A 18 6.82 7.98 -5.04
N SER A 19 7.98 8.21 -4.45
CA SER A 19 9.01 7.17 -4.33
C SER A 19 8.50 6.05 -3.45
N VAL A 20 8.85 4.83 -3.80
CA VAL A 20 8.48 3.64 -3.05
C VAL A 20 9.71 2.82 -2.80
N GLU A 21 9.96 2.53 -1.52
CA GLU A 21 10.92 1.53 -1.11
C GLU A 21 10.20 0.47 -0.29
N ARG A 22 10.44 -0.79 -0.60
CA ARG A 22 9.83 -1.90 0.13
C ARG A 22 10.87 -2.94 0.47
N THR A 23 10.84 -3.40 1.71
CA THR A 23 11.54 -4.60 2.14
C THR A 23 10.55 -5.73 2.30
N VAL A 24 10.97 -6.93 1.91
CA VAL A 24 10.20 -8.17 2.04
C VAL A 24 11.07 -9.15 2.82
N ARG A 25 10.49 -9.80 3.83
CA ARG A 25 11.13 -10.88 4.59
C ARG A 25 10.23 -12.09 4.55
N ASP A 26 10.78 -13.22 4.14
CA ASP A 26 10.16 -14.52 4.34
C ASP A 26 10.59 -15.08 5.69
N ARG A 27 9.62 -15.31 6.56
CA ARG A 27 9.87 -15.79 7.92
C ARG A 27 10.04 -17.31 7.97
N SER A 28 9.59 -18.02 6.94
CA SER A 28 9.74 -19.47 6.83
C SER A 28 11.15 -19.85 6.36
N SER A 29 11.70 -19.17 5.35
CA SER A 29 13.03 -19.44 4.82
C SER A 29 14.13 -18.52 5.38
N GLY A 30 13.76 -17.34 5.90
CA GLY A 30 14.69 -16.29 6.29
C GLY A 30 15.14 -15.39 5.14
N ASP A 31 14.69 -15.66 3.91
CA ASP A 31 15.06 -14.89 2.73
C ASP A 31 14.55 -13.46 2.76
N GLY A 32 15.18 -12.61 1.94
CA GLY A 32 14.82 -11.21 1.81
C GLY A 32 14.72 -10.75 0.37
N GLY A 33 13.89 -9.72 0.17
CA GLY A 33 13.84 -8.96 -1.06
C GLY A 33 13.69 -7.47 -0.81
N ARG A 34 14.02 -6.68 -1.84
CA ARG A 34 13.82 -5.22 -1.85
C ARG A 34 13.17 -4.80 -3.15
N PHE A 35 12.16 -3.95 -3.07
CA PHE A 35 11.59 -3.26 -4.21
C PHE A 35 11.93 -1.77 -4.12
N GLU A 36 12.33 -1.19 -5.24
CA GLU A 36 12.52 0.23 -5.42
C GLU A 36 11.78 0.68 -6.67
N GLY A 37 11.01 1.75 -6.56
CA GLY A 37 10.17 2.19 -7.66
C GLY A 37 9.40 3.47 -7.37
N VAL A 38 8.30 3.62 -8.09
CA VAL A 38 7.41 4.76 -8.00
C VAL A 38 5.96 4.29 -7.99
N THR A 39 5.14 4.97 -7.19
CA THR A 39 3.69 4.93 -7.29
C THR A 39 3.17 6.27 -7.81
N VAL A 40 2.24 6.22 -8.74
CA VAL A 40 1.47 7.39 -9.19
C VAL A 40 -0.01 7.14 -8.88
N PHE A 41 -0.63 8.11 -8.22
CA PHE A 41 -2.07 8.19 -8.04
C PHE A 41 -2.65 9.24 -8.99
N ARG A 42 -3.35 8.79 -10.03
CA ARG A 42 -4.01 9.65 -11.02
C ARG A 42 -5.50 9.70 -10.74
N ALA A 43 -6.14 10.86 -10.96
CA ALA A 43 -7.59 10.95 -10.89
C ALA A 43 -8.25 9.99 -11.91
N LEU A 44 -9.34 9.36 -11.50
CA LEU A 44 -10.23 8.62 -12.38
C LEU A 44 -11.40 9.50 -12.81
N ASP A 45 -11.89 9.26 -14.03
CA ASP A 45 -13.17 9.82 -14.47
C ASP A 45 -14.29 9.28 -13.57
N GLY A 46 -15.11 10.17 -13.01
CA GLY A 46 -16.15 9.80 -12.04
C GLY A 46 -15.69 9.73 -10.58
N GLY A 47 -14.44 10.11 -10.28
CA GLY A 47 -13.92 10.24 -8.92
C GLY A 47 -13.06 9.06 -8.47
N GLY A 48 -12.27 9.28 -7.42
CA GLY A 48 -11.27 8.32 -6.95
C GLY A 48 -9.92 8.45 -7.66
N LEU A 49 -9.04 7.48 -7.40
CA LEU A 49 -7.69 7.43 -7.92
C LEU A 49 -7.36 6.07 -8.54
N LEU A 50 -6.64 6.10 -9.65
CA LEU A 50 -5.89 4.97 -10.18
C LEU A 50 -4.49 4.99 -9.57
N HIS A 51 -4.20 4.00 -8.74
CA HIS A 51 -2.86 3.73 -8.23
C HIS A 51 -2.12 2.85 -9.23
N GLN A 52 -0.95 3.28 -9.68
CA GLN A 52 -0.03 2.50 -10.50
C GLN A 52 1.37 2.51 -9.87
N GLU A 53 1.81 1.35 -9.40
CA GLU A 53 3.17 1.10 -8.89
C GLU A 53 3.99 0.41 -9.97
N SER A 54 5.21 0.88 -10.21
CA SER A 54 6.18 0.21 -11.07
C SER A 54 7.60 0.39 -10.54
N GLY A 55 8.44 -0.63 -10.73
CA GLY A 55 9.82 -0.62 -10.27
C GLY A 55 10.50 -1.98 -10.42
N THR A 56 11.61 -2.14 -9.71
CA THR A 56 12.41 -3.37 -9.73
C THR A 56 12.35 -4.03 -8.37
N PHE A 57 12.01 -5.32 -8.35
CA PHE A 57 12.11 -6.17 -7.18
C PHE A 57 13.34 -7.07 -7.27
N LEU A 58 14.24 -6.96 -6.31
CA LEU A 58 15.35 -7.87 -6.10
C LEU A 58 14.91 -8.94 -5.10
N TRP A 59 14.94 -10.20 -5.53
CA TRP A 59 14.71 -11.36 -4.67
C TRP A 59 15.92 -12.28 -4.74
N GLN A 60 16.53 -12.59 -3.60
CA GLN A 60 17.75 -13.42 -3.54
C GLN A 60 18.83 -12.98 -4.57
N GLY A 61 19.01 -11.66 -4.72
CA GLY A 61 20.00 -11.07 -5.64
C GLY A 61 19.57 -11.00 -7.12
N VAL A 62 18.39 -11.52 -7.48
CA VAL A 62 17.91 -11.52 -8.86
C VAL A 62 16.89 -10.39 -9.07
N PRO A 63 17.18 -9.39 -9.93
CA PRO A 63 16.26 -8.31 -10.23
C PRO A 63 15.17 -8.77 -11.22
N ARG A 64 13.94 -8.33 -10.96
CA ARG A 64 12.76 -8.54 -11.81
C ARG A 64 11.90 -7.27 -11.85
N PRO A 65 11.35 -6.87 -13.01
CA PRO A 65 10.31 -5.84 -13.05
C PRO A 65 9.11 -6.27 -12.20
N ALA A 66 8.53 -5.33 -11.48
CA ALA A 66 7.34 -5.55 -10.67
C ALA A 66 6.39 -4.36 -10.78
N GLU A 67 5.10 -4.66 -10.94
CA GLU A 67 4.06 -3.66 -11.12
C GLU A 67 2.80 -4.02 -10.33
N ARG A 68 2.03 -3.01 -9.93
CA ARG A 68 0.72 -3.20 -9.31
C ARG A 68 -0.24 -2.06 -9.63
N THR A 69 -1.43 -2.41 -10.06
CA THR A 69 -2.53 -1.47 -10.32
C THR A 69 -3.67 -1.70 -9.34
N LEU A 70 -4.12 -0.64 -8.68
CA LEU A 70 -5.25 -0.64 -7.75
C LEU A 70 -6.15 0.57 -8.04
N ARG A 71 -7.41 0.48 -7.60
CA ARG A 71 -8.36 1.59 -7.64
C ARG A 71 -8.70 2.00 -6.20
N PHE A 72 -8.64 3.29 -5.93
CA PHE A 72 -9.04 3.90 -4.65
C PHE A 72 -10.30 4.71 -4.90
N LEU A 73 -11.45 4.17 -4.52
CA LEU A 73 -12.74 4.82 -4.72
C LEU A 73 -13.14 5.60 -3.46
N PRO A 74 -13.92 6.70 -3.57
CA PRO A 74 -14.40 7.43 -2.40
C PRO A 74 -15.14 6.50 -1.42
N GLY A 75 -14.84 6.62 -0.12
CA GLY A 75 -15.55 5.91 0.94
C GLY A 75 -16.73 6.70 1.51
N SER A 76 -17.20 6.28 2.69
CA SER A 76 -18.34 6.91 3.39
C SER A 76 -18.06 8.34 3.88
N SER A 77 -16.79 8.72 4.02
CA SER A 77 -16.35 10.07 4.38
C SER A 77 -15.05 10.45 3.64
N PRO A 78 -14.70 11.75 3.55
CA PRO A 78 -13.53 12.19 2.79
C PRO A 78 -12.19 11.56 3.22
N GLY A 79 -12.03 11.21 4.49
CA GLY A 79 -10.82 10.53 5.00
C GLY A 79 -10.77 9.02 4.72
N THR A 80 -11.78 8.48 4.02
CA THR A 80 -11.93 7.04 3.76
C THR A 80 -11.97 6.71 2.27
N ALA A 81 -11.48 5.53 1.91
CA ALA A 81 -11.52 5.00 0.55
C ALA A 81 -11.79 3.50 0.52
N ASP A 82 -12.49 3.04 -0.51
CA ASP A 82 -12.61 1.63 -0.86
C ASP A 82 -11.50 1.26 -1.86
N VAL A 83 -10.59 0.38 -1.44
CA VAL A 83 -9.49 -0.09 -2.29
C VAL A 83 -9.90 -1.38 -3.00
N ARG A 84 -9.72 -1.40 -4.32
CA ARG A 84 -10.08 -2.50 -5.20
C ARG A 84 -8.91 -2.90 -6.10
N PHE A 85 -8.91 -4.17 -6.50
CA PHE A 85 -8.02 -4.64 -7.56
C PHE A 85 -8.37 -3.98 -8.90
N ALA A 86 -7.45 -4.05 -9.86
CA ALA A 86 -7.64 -3.48 -11.20
C ALA A 86 -8.87 -4.04 -11.92
N ASP A 87 -9.23 -5.30 -11.64
CA ASP A 87 -10.42 -6.00 -12.15
C ASP A 87 -11.73 -5.62 -11.42
N GLY A 88 -11.66 -4.73 -10.42
CA GLY A 88 -12.81 -4.23 -9.66
C GLY A 88 -13.22 -5.07 -8.46
N ARG A 89 -12.58 -6.22 -8.21
CA ARG A 89 -12.84 -7.01 -6.99
C ARG A 89 -12.43 -6.23 -5.73
N PRO A 90 -13.17 -6.35 -4.62
CA PRO A 90 -12.81 -5.71 -3.35
C PRO A 90 -11.44 -6.18 -2.83
N PHE A 91 -10.65 -5.26 -2.29
CA PHE A 91 -9.41 -5.58 -1.59
C PHE A 91 -9.53 -5.28 -0.10
N HIS A 92 -9.61 -4.00 0.28
CA HIS A 92 -9.83 -3.56 1.67
C HIS A 92 -10.40 -2.14 1.73
N GLY A 93 -10.97 -1.75 2.86
CA GLY A 93 -11.23 -0.35 3.17
C GLY A 93 -9.96 0.35 3.66
N LEU A 94 -9.94 1.68 3.59
CA LEU A 94 -8.86 2.51 4.12
C LEU A 94 -9.49 3.69 4.85
N ASP A 95 -9.13 3.90 6.11
CA ASP A 95 -9.54 5.06 6.90
C ASP A 95 -8.30 5.72 7.49
N LEU A 96 -7.91 6.87 6.94
CA LEU A 96 -6.75 7.63 7.42
C LEU A 96 -7.17 8.88 8.22
N THR A 97 -8.42 8.96 8.68
CA THR A 97 -8.90 10.10 9.47
C THR A 97 -8.06 10.36 10.72
N SER A 98 -7.50 9.31 11.33
CA SER A 98 -6.56 9.39 12.46
C SER A 98 -5.08 9.35 12.06
N GLY A 99 -4.78 9.15 10.77
CA GLY A 99 -3.45 8.85 10.27
C GLY A 99 -3.01 7.38 10.45
N HIS A 100 -3.87 6.52 11.00
CA HIS A 100 -3.59 5.09 11.20
C HIS A 100 -4.78 4.22 10.80
N HIS A 101 -4.50 3.10 10.11
CA HIS A 101 -5.51 2.12 9.73
C HIS A 101 -4.97 0.70 9.82
N VAL A 102 -5.83 -0.23 10.20
CA VAL A 102 -5.57 -1.66 10.07
C VAL A 102 -6.62 -2.31 9.19
N ALA A 103 -6.16 -3.16 8.28
CA ALA A 103 -7.01 -3.87 7.34
C ALA A 103 -6.69 -5.36 7.34
N ALA A 104 -7.64 -6.17 6.90
CA ALA A 104 -7.44 -7.58 6.64
C ALA A 104 -8.04 -7.95 5.29
N HIS A 105 -7.36 -8.84 4.56
CA HIS A 105 -7.84 -9.37 3.28
C HIS A 105 -7.53 -10.87 3.20
N PRO A 106 -8.55 -11.74 3.11
CA PRO A 106 -8.33 -13.15 2.80
C PRO A 106 -7.97 -13.29 1.32
N CYS A 107 -6.85 -13.95 1.02
CA CYS A 107 -6.40 -14.22 -0.34
C CYS A 107 -6.17 -15.73 -0.49
N ALA A 108 -7.16 -16.43 -1.05
CA ALA A 108 -7.19 -17.89 -1.08
C ALA A 108 -6.97 -18.48 0.33
N ALA A 109 -5.91 -19.26 0.53
CA ALA A 109 -5.58 -19.87 1.82
C ALA A 109 -4.75 -18.97 2.76
N ASP A 110 -4.27 -17.83 2.28
CA ASP A 110 -3.44 -16.91 3.05
C ASP A 110 -4.27 -15.74 3.59
N LEU A 111 -3.89 -15.22 4.76
CA LEU A 111 -4.46 -14.00 5.33
C LEU A 111 -3.45 -12.86 5.30
N TYR A 112 -3.85 -11.76 4.69
CA TYR A 112 -3.08 -10.53 4.62
C TYR A 112 -3.61 -9.56 5.68
N ARG A 113 -2.74 -9.13 6.61
CA ARG A 113 -3.03 -8.08 7.60
C ARG A 113 -2.19 -6.86 7.29
N GLY A 114 -2.84 -5.78 6.91
CA GLY A 114 -2.21 -4.51 6.54
C GLY A 114 -2.31 -3.50 7.68
N GLU A 115 -1.24 -2.74 7.87
CA GLU A 115 -1.20 -1.58 8.76
C GLU A 115 -0.70 -0.37 7.96
N PHE A 116 -1.39 0.76 8.09
CA PHE A 116 -1.11 2.00 7.38
C PHE A 116 -0.83 3.10 8.40
N THR A 117 0.25 3.85 8.18
CA THR A 117 0.65 4.95 9.07
C THR A 117 1.05 6.16 8.26
N VAL A 118 0.45 7.31 8.56
CA VAL A 118 0.79 8.61 7.98
C VAL A 118 1.68 9.32 8.99
N ARG A 119 2.88 9.72 8.55
CA ARG A 119 3.86 10.38 9.40
C ARG A 119 3.79 11.89 9.27
N ASP A 120 3.58 12.36 8.05
CA ASP A 120 3.40 13.77 7.70
C ASP A 120 2.78 13.89 6.29
N ARG A 121 2.68 15.12 5.75
CA ARG A 121 2.12 15.43 4.42
C ARG A 121 2.78 14.69 3.25
N ASP A 122 4.03 14.30 3.40
CA ASP A 122 4.89 13.78 2.34
C ASP A 122 5.40 12.36 2.63
N HIS A 123 5.04 11.76 3.76
CA HIS A 123 5.48 10.41 4.14
C HIS A 123 4.37 9.55 4.76
N TRP A 124 4.19 8.36 4.20
CA TRP A 124 3.38 7.31 4.80
C TRP A 124 4.00 5.93 4.59
N ARG A 125 3.57 4.96 5.40
CA ARG A 125 4.10 3.60 5.39
C ARG A 125 2.95 2.60 5.41
N THR A 126 3.18 1.47 4.75
CA THR A 126 2.39 0.25 4.94
C THR A 126 3.24 -0.87 5.48
N VAL A 127 2.64 -1.71 6.35
CA VAL A 127 3.21 -2.99 6.74
C VAL A 127 2.19 -4.09 6.51
N TRP A 128 2.50 -5.02 5.63
CA TRP A 128 1.67 -6.19 5.38
C TRP A 128 2.31 -7.42 6.01
N ARG A 129 1.55 -8.11 6.86
CA ARG A 129 1.90 -9.42 7.41
C ARG A 129 1.00 -10.45 6.75
N VAL A 130 1.62 -11.36 6.01
CA VAL A 130 0.95 -12.44 5.30
C VAL A 130 1.24 -13.71 6.07
N GLY A 131 0.21 -14.44 6.45
CA GLY A 131 0.35 -15.74 7.08
C GLY A 131 -0.61 -16.75 6.46
N GLY A 132 -0.09 -17.90 6.09
CA GLY A 132 -0.84 -19.00 5.52
C GLY A 132 0.08 -20.12 5.05
N PRO A 133 -0.47 -21.23 4.54
CA PRO A 133 0.31 -22.39 4.12
C PRO A 133 1.22 -22.09 2.93
N ALA A 134 0.92 -21.06 2.12
CA ALA A 134 1.73 -20.72 0.95
C ALA A 134 2.77 -19.63 1.24
N LYS A 135 2.52 -18.75 2.24
CA LYS A 135 3.34 -17.57 2.51
C LYS A 135 3.38 -17.24 4.00
N ASP A 136 4.58 -16.99 4.52
CA ASP A 136 4.79 -16.30 5.80
C ASP A 136 5.71 -15.10 5.57
N LEU A 137 5.12 -13.96 5.20
CA LEU A 137 5.87 -12.78 4.74
C LEU A 137 5.58 -11.54 5.58
N VAL A 138 6.60 -10.70 5.74
CA VAL A 138 6.45 -9.31 6.21
C VAL A 138 6.95 -8.37 5.14
N LEU A 139 6.08 -7.48 4.67
CA LEU A 139 6.38 -6.46 3.67
C LEU A 139 6.25 -5.09 4.32
N THR A 140 7.33 -4.35 4.44
CA THR A 140 7.30 -2.95 4.88
C THR A 140 7.55 -2.05 3.68
N THR A 141 6.63 -1.14 3.40
CA THR A 141 6.75 -0.19 2.28
C THR A 141 6.70 1.23 2.81
N ASP A 142 7.71 2.02 2.46
CA ASP A 142 7.78 3.44 2.71
C ASP A 142 7.48 4.20 1.42
N TYR A 143 6.64 5.23 1.55
CA TYR A 143 6.27 6.14 0.50
C TYR A 143 6.76 7.54 0.86
N ALA A 144 7.48 8.17 -0.06
CA ALA A 144 7.90 9.56 0.06
C ALA A 144 7.43 10.35 -1.17
N ARG A 145 6.70 11.46 -0.95
CA ARG A 145 6.12 12.25 -2.04
C ARG A 145 7.23 12.79 -2.94
N LYS A 146 6.98 12.77 -4.26
CA LYS A 146 7.77 13.51 -5.25
C LYS A 146 6.94 14.69 -5.74
N GLY A 147 7.59 15.85 -5.84
CA GLY A 147 7.00 17.17 -6.13
C GLY A 147 5.97 17.19 -7.24
#